data_AF-A0A2G5CH70-F1
#
_entry.id   AF-A0A2G5CH70-F1
#
_cell.length_a   1.000
_cell.length_b   1.000
_cell.length_c   1.000
_cell.angle_alpha   90.00
_cell.angle_beta   90.00
_cell.angle_gamma   90.00
#
_symmetry.space_group_name_H-M   'P 1'
#
loop_
_entity.id
_entity.type
_entity.pdbx_description
1 polymer ?
#
loop_
_entity_poly.entity_id
_entity_poly.type
_entity_poly.pdbx_seq_one_letter_code
_entity_poly.pdbx_strand_id
1 'polypeptide(L)'
;MASEELRTQVEFVYKFGCWILGLIFIAILYLFGIGFLEPTFSIESFYVPALSKISNDTVNPFIFFDLQLYNPNEKRIVHYNPLDVTVSYGRNKSSPILLPNVVGNVSFPGLNLEALNTVHRIEMVSVTGIPWETARQKVMNGTAVFQVDLKTKVRYEKWPWKTRKYKIRVGSDVRVNDEGRMVRPKNKGVMLSAASVHVGNFAHVAGLVCFVLLFLWS
;
A
#
# COMPACT_ATOMS: atom_id res chain seq x y z
N MET A 1 24.45 -23.86 55.93
CA MET A 1 25.52 -23.10 55.23
C MET A 1 25.77 -23.70 53.85
N ALA A 2 26.30 -24.92 53.72
CA ALA A 2 26.54 -25.55 52.41
C ALA A 2 25.28 -25.74 51.53
N SER A 3 24.11 -26.01 52.12
CA SER A 3 22.85 -26.15 51.39
C SER A 3 22.29 -24.82 50.85
N GLU A 4 22.59 -23.70 51.51
CA GLU A 4 22.17 -22.38 51.06
C GLU A 4 23.06 -21.87 49.92
N GLU A 5 24.39 -22.09 50.02
CA GLU A 5 25.34 -21.77 48.94
C GLU A 5 25.00 -22.53 47.64
N LEU A 6 24.69 -23.82 47.74
CA LEU A 6 24.23 -24.65 46.62
C LEU A 6 22.95 -24.10 45.98
N ARG A 7 21.98 -23.66 46.79
CA ARG A 7 20.73 -23.09 46.29
C ARG A 7 20.96 -21.77 45.55
N THR A 8 21.81 -20.89 46.08
CA THR A 8 22.18 -19.63 45.41
C THR A 8 22.93 -19.85 44.10
N GLN A 9 23.83 -20.83 44.04
CA GLN A 9 24.57 -21.19 42.81
C GLN A 9 23.60 -21.71 41.73
N VAL A 10 22.65 -22.57 42.10
CA VAL A 10 21.65 -23.10 41.17
C VAL A 10 20.73 -22.00 40.65
N GLU A 11 20.26 -21.09 41.51
CA GLU A 11 19.45 -19.95 41.08
C GLU A 11 20.21 -19.01 40.14
N PHE A 12 21.50 -18.76 40.42
CA PHE A 12 22.34 -17.93 39.57
C PHE A 12 22.49 -18.54 38.17
N VAL A 13 22.81 -19.83 38.08
CA VAL A 13 22.96 -20.54 36.80
C VAL A 13 21.64 -20.55 36.02
N TYR A 14 20.50 -20.76 36.69
CA TYR A 14 19.19 -20.74 36.06
C TYR A 14 18.84 -19.35 35.49
N LYS A 15 18.96 -18.30 36.31
CA LYS A 15 18.68 -16.91 35.89
C LYS A 15 19.59 -16.46 34.74
N PHE A 16 20.86 -16.84 34.80
CA PHE A 16 21.83 -16.55 33.73
C PHE A 16 21.48 -17.29 32.42
N GLY A 17 21.08 -18.55 32.51
CA GLY A 17 20.61 -19.34 31.36
C GLY A 17 19.36 -18.75 30.71
N CYS A 18 18.37 -18.34 31.50
CA CYS A 18 17.16 -17.67 31.01
C CYS A 18 17.48 -16.36 30.27
N TRP A 19 18.42 -15.56 30.77
CA TRP A 19 18.89 -14.33 30.11
C TRP A 19 19.48 -14.61 28.73
N ILE A 20 20.36 -15.61 28.61
CA ILE A 20 20.97 -16.00 27.34
C ILE A 20 19.90 -16.46 26.34
N LEU A 21 18.95 -17.28 26.77
CA LEU A 21 17.85 -17.74 25.91
C LEU A 21 16.97 -16.58 25.45
N GLY A 22 16.68 -15.61 26.32
CA GLY A 22 15.96 -14.39 25.98
C GLY A 22 16.68 -13.56 24.91
N LEU A 23 17.99 -13.35 25.06
CA LEU A 23 18.81 -12.63 24.09
C LEU A 23 18.87 -13.34 22.73
N ILE A 24 19.01 -14.68 22.73
CA ILE A 24 18.98 -15.48 21.50
C ILE A 24 17.62 -15.34 20.81
N PHE A 25 16.52 -15.38 21.56
CA PHE A 25 15.17 -15.21 21.01
C PHE A 25 14.97 -13.82 20.39
N ILE A 26 15.42 -12.75 21.06
CA ILE A 26 15.37 -11.39 20.51
C ILE A 26 16.23 -11.27 19.24
N ALA A 27 17.43 -11.86 19.23
CA ALA A 27 18.30 -11.89 18.06
C ALA A 27 17.64 -12.62 16.88
N ILE A 28 16.95 -13.74 17.15
CA ILE A 28 16.14 -14.45 16.15
C ILE A 28 15.02 -13.55 15.64
N LEU A 29 14.23 -12.91 16.49
CA LEU A 29 13.17 -11.99 16.05
C LEU A 29 13.70 -10.85 15.17
N TYR A 30 14.88 -10.31 15.48
CA TYR A 30 15.55 -9.28 14.69
C TYR A 30 16.07 -9.82 13.34
N LEU A 31 16.70 -11.00 13.33
CA LEU A 31 17.20 -11.68 12.13
C LEU A 31 16.07 -12.07 11.15
N PHE A 32 14.95 -12.54 11.70
CA PHE A 32 13.75 -12.87 10.94
C PHE A 32 12.95 -11.61 10.54
N GLY A 33 13.28 -10.46 11.13
CA GLY A 33 12.96 -9.14 10.61
C GLY A 33 11.46 -8.87 10.61
N ILE A 34 10.93 -8.59 11.79
CA ILE A 34 9.61 -7.98 11.98
C ILE A 34 9.71 -6.53 11.46
N GLY A 35 9.33 -6.33 10.20
CA GLY A 35 9.37 -5.02 9.54
C GLY A 35 9.51 -5.22 8.04
N PHE A 36 8.39 -5.35 7.33
CA PHE A 36 8.35 -5.26 5.88
C PHE A 36 7.90 -3.84 5.54
N LEU A 37 8.59 -3.18 4.61
CA LEU A 37 8.09 -1.92 4.08
C LEU A 37 6.99 -2.24 3.07
N GLU A 38 5.85 -1.58 3.22
CA GLU A 38 4.75 -1.74 2.28
C GLU A 38 5.16 -1.22 0.90
N PRO A 39 4.85 -1.96 -0.18
CA PRO A 39 5.09 -1.47 -1.51
C PRO A 39 4.30 -0.18 -1.78
N THR A 40 4.91 0.71 -2.55
CA THR A 40 4.31 1.99 -2.91
C THR A 40 3.66 1.88 -4.28
N PHE A 41 2.49 2.50 -4.42
CA PHE A 41 1.76 2.59 -5.67
C PHE A 41 1.48 4.05 -5.98
N SER A 42 1.72 4.48 -7.20
CA SER A 42 1.41 5.85 -7.65
C SER A 42 0.87 5.87 -9.07
N ILE A 43 0.07 6.89 -9.37
CA ILE A 43 -0.37 7.22 -10.72
C ILE A 43 0.54 8.32 -11.24
N GLU A 44 1.41 7.98 -12.20
CA GLU A 44 2.42 8.89 -12.76
C GLU A 44 1.87 9.71 -13.93
N SER A 45 0.92 9.14 -14.66
CA SER A 45 0.14 9.83 -15.68
C SER A 45 -1.31 9.36 -15.68
N PHE A 46 -2.21 10.27 -16.01
CA PHE A 46 -3.63 9.99 -16.16
C PHE A 46 -4.17 10.91 -17.24
N TYR A 47 -4.80 10.35 -18.26
CA TYR A 47 -5.28 11.06 -19.43
C TYR A 47 -6.69 10.61 -19.80
N VAL A 48 -7.54 11.61 -19.99
CA VAL A 48 -8.97 11.47 -20.33
C VAL A 48 -9.21 12.25 -21.63
N PRO A 49 -9.09 11.60 -22.81
CA PRO A 49 -9.22 12.26 -24.10
C PRO A 49 -10.54 13.02 -24.25
N ALA A 50 -11.64 12.49 -23.72
CA ALA A 50 -12.96 13.13 -23.78
C ALA A 50 -13.01 14.51 -23.11
N LEU A 51 -12.09 14.82 -22.19
CA LEU A 51 -11.99 16.13 -21.54
C LEU A 51 -11.01 17.08 -22.23
N SER A 52 -10.26 16.62 -23.23
CA SER A 52 -9.30 17.44 -23.94
C SER A 52 -9.99 18.42 -24.89
N LYS A 53 -9.69 19.71 -24.74
CA LYS A 53 -10.13 20.77 -25.69
C LYS A 53 -9.61 20.58 -27.12
N ILE A 54 -8.48 19.91 -27.28
CA ILE A 54 -7.80 19.72 -28.57
C ILE A 54 -8.37 18.51 -29.31
N SER A 55 -8.97 17.56 -28.57
CA SER A 55 -9.57 16.37 -29.15
C SER A 55 -10.99 16.66 -29.64
N ASN A 56 -11.26 16.37 -30.92
CA ASN A 56 -12.63 16.35 -31.46
C ASN A 56 -13.43 15.14 -30.96
N ASP A 57 -12.78 14.19 -30.29
CA ASP A 57 -13.41 13.01 -29.72
C ASP A 57 -14.03 13.34 -28.35
N THR A 58 -15.27 13.81 -28.39
CA THR A 58 -16.00 14.34 -27.23
C THR A 58 -16.57 13.25 -26.31
N VAL A 59 -16.58 12.00 -26.75
CA VAL A 59 -17.20 10.85 -26.05
C VAL A 59 -16.23 9.66 -25.97
N ASN A 60 -14.92 9.87 -26.17
CA ASN A 60 -13.94 8.80 -26.09
C ASN A 60 -14.13 7.99 -24.79
N PRO A 61 -14.50 6.70 -24.88
CA PRO A 61 -14.88 5.92 -23.72
C PRO A 61 -13.66 5.32 -23.04
N PHE A 62 -12.46 5.88 -23.21
CA PHE A 62 -11.24 5.37 -22.63
C PHE A 62 -10.56 6.38 -21.71
N ILE A 63 -9.96 5.87 -20.66
CA ILE A 63 -9.03 6.59 -19.80
C ILE A 63 -7.69 5.84 -19.86
N PHE A 64 -6.60 6.58 -20.06
CA PHE A 64 -5.25 6.05 -20.08
C PHE A 64 -4.54 6.43 -18.79
N PHE A 65 -3.79 5.51 -18.20
CA PHE A 65 -3.02 5.80 -16.99
C PHE A 65 -1.72 5.01 -16.95
N ASP A 66 -0.74 5.55 -16.23
CA ASP A 66 0.50 4.87 -15.88
C ASP A 66 0.52 4.61 -14.38
N LEU A 67 0.38 3.34 -14.00
CA LEU A 67 0.52 2.88 -12.63
C LEU A 67 1.97 2.46 -12.37
N GLN A 68 2.61 3.15 -11.45
CA GLN A 68 3.92 2.79 -10.93
C GLN A 68 3.79 1.93 -9.68
N LEU A 69 4.55 0.84 -9.65
CA LEU A 69 4.75 -0.03 -8.49
C LEU A 69 6.20 0.08 -8.06
N TYR A 70 6.44 0.40 -6.79
CA TYR A 70 7.77 0.47 -6.21
C TYR A 70 7.91 -0.48 -5.01
N ASN A 71 8.98 -1.26 -5.01
CA ASN A 71 9.36 -2.08 -3.86
C ASN A 71 10.46 -1.37 -3.04
N PRO A 72 10.13 -0.80 -1.86
CA PRO A 72 11.13 -0.13 -1.01
C PRO A 72 12.01 -1.11 -0.22
N ASN A 73 11.80 -2.42 -0.30
CA ASN A 73 12.58 -3.38 0.49
C ASN A 73 13.94 -3.66 -0.17
N GLU A 74 15.02 -3.57 0.61
CA GLU A 74 16.41 -3.75 0.12
C GLU A 74 16.83 -5.19 -0.16
N LYS A 75 16.19 -6.17 0.49
CA LYS A 75 16.63 -7.58 0.49
C LYS A 75 15.50 -8.56 0.21
N ARG A 76 14.36 -8.07 -0.29
CA ARG A 76 13.14 -8.88 -0.40
C ARG A 76 12.46 -8.66 -1.74
N ILE A 77 12.05 -9.76 -2.34
CA ILE A 77 11.21 -9.76 -3.55
C ILE A 77 9.75 -9.63 -3.11
N VAL A 78 8.98 -8.81 -3.83
CA VAL A 78 7.54 -8.66 -3.63
C VAL A 78 6.80 -9.34 -4.76
N HIS A 79 5.95 -10.30 -4.41
CA HIS A 79 5.04 -10.97 -5.34
C HIS A 79 3.67 -10.30 -5.29
N TYR A 80 3.27 -9.71 -6.40
CA TYR A 80 1.94 -9.17 -6.61
C TYR A 80 1.06 -10.23 -7.26
N ASN A 81 -0.12 -10.43 -6.68
CA ASN A 81 -1.24 -11.04 -7.39
C ASN A 81 -1.74 -10.09 -8.50
N PRO A 82 -2.72 -10.52 -9.31
CA PRO A 82 -3.41 -9.62 -10.24
C PRO A 82 -3.78 -8.29 -9.58
N LEU A 83 -3.59 -7.22 -10.35
CA LEU A 83 -3.75 -5.84 -9.93
C LEU A 83 -5.09 -5.37 -10.46
N ASP A 84 -6.07 -5.24 -9.56
CA ASP A 84 -7.43 -4.83 -9.90
C ASP A 84 -7.56 -3.31 -9.70
N VAL A 85 -7.63 -2.56 -10.80
CA VAL A 85 -7.82 -1.10 -10.78
C VAL A 85 -9.28 -0.77 -11.07
N THR A 86 -9.84 0.14 -10.27
CA THR A 86 -11.19 0.66 -10.42
C THR A 86 -11.13 2.18 -10.53
N VAL A 87 -11.82 2.74 -11.52
CA VAL A 87 -11.96 4.18 -11.69
C VAL A 87 -13.40 4.58 -11.39
N SER A 88 -13.54 5.61 -10.57
CA SER A 88 -14.84 6.17 -10.19
C SER A 88 -14.91 7.66 -10.48
N TYR A 89 -16.10 8.16 -10.81
CA TYR A 89 -16.36 9.56 -11.11
C TYR A 89 -17.60 10.07 -10.37
N GLY A 90 -17.63 11.37 -10.06
CA GLY A 90 -18.86 12.02 -9.59
C GLY A 90 -19.18 11.91 -8.09
N ARG A 91 -18.17 11.70 -7.24
CA ARG A 91 -18.34 11.70 -5.77
C ARG A 91 -18.98 13.02 -5.29
N ASN A 92 -20.19 12.94 -4.75
CA ASN A 92 -20.87 14.08 -4.13
C ASN A 92 -20.42 14.18 -2.66
N LYS A 93 -19.60 15.19 -2.34
CA LYS A 93 -19.11 15.40 -0.96
C LYS A 93 -20.23 15.71 0.05
N SER A 94 -21.42 16.07 -0.44
CA SER A 94 -22.59 16.45 0.36
C SER A 94 -23.41 15.25 0.85
N SER A 95 -23.16 14.05 0.30
CA SER A 95 -23.82 12.81 0.75
C SER A 95 -22.80 11.68 0.79
N PRO A 96 -22.08 11.49 1.92
CA PRO A 96 -21.09 10.42 2.07
C PRO A 96 -21.68 9.01 2.01
N ILE A 97 -23.01 8.88 1.94
CA ILE A 97 -23.75 7.63 1.81
C ILE A 97 -23.70 7.10 0.37
N LEU A 98 -23.56 7.98 -0.63
CA LEU A 98 -23.49 7.56 -2.03
C LEU A 98 -22.05 7.12 -2.36
N LEU A 99 -21.90 5.83 -2.65
CA LEU A 99 -20.66 5.28 -3.17
C LEU A 99 -20.24 6.05 -4.44
N PRO A 100 -18.92 6.26 -4.66
CA PRO A 100 -18.42 6.77 -5.92
C PRO A 100 -19.01 5.98 -7.08
N ASN A 101 -19.52 6.66 -8.11
CA ASN A 101 -20.06 5.94 -9.27
C ASN A 101 -18.88 5.28 -10.00
N VAL A 102 -18.81 3.95 -9.95
CA VAL A 102 -17.76 3.19 -10.64
C VAL A 102 -18.03 3.29 -12.13
N VAL A 103 -17.07 3.85 -12.86
CA VAL A 103 -17.24 4.11 -14.29
C VAL A 103 -16.45 3.13 -15.14
N GLY A 104 -15.41 2.49 -14.59
CA GLY A 104 -14.65 1.46 -15.29
C GLY A 104 -13.75 0.66 -14.35
N ASN A 105 -13.36 -0.53 -14.79
CA ASN A 105 -12.45 -1.41 -14.09
C ASN A 105 -11.53 -2.14 -15.08
N VAL A 106 -10.30 -2.45 -14.64
CA VAL A 106 -9.35 -3.24 -15.41
C VAL A 106 -8.53 -4.09 -14.45
N SER A 107 -8.23 -5.33 -14.85
CA SER A 107 -7.38 -6.25 -14.09
C SER A 107 -6.25 -6.72 -14.99
N PHE A 108 -5.03 -6.69 -14.48
CA PHE A 108 -3.85 -7.10 -15.24
C PHE A 108 -2.99 -8.08 -14.43
N PRO A 109 -2.16 -8.89 -15.10
CA PRO A 109 -1.42 -9.97 -14.47
C PRO A 109 -0.53 -9.50 -13.33
N GLY A 110 -0.44 -10.34 -12.30
CA GLY A 110 0.51 -10.17 -11.22
C GLY A 110 1.95 -10.20 -11.71
N LEU A 111 2.86 -9.65 -10.91
CA LEU A 111 4.29 -9.58 -11.22
C LEU A 111 5.13 -9.80 -9.98
N ASN A 112 6.39 -10.15 -10.17
CA ASN A 112 7.38 -10.20 -9.10
C ASN A 112 8.29 -8.98 -9.26
N LEU A 113 8.46 -8.23 -8.18
CA LEU A 113 9.31 -7.05 -8.17
C LEU A 113 10.49 -7.29 -7.24
N GLU A 114 11.69 -7.17 -7.81
CA GLU A 114 12.94 -7.31 -7.07
C GLU A 114 13.13 -6.18 -6.05
N ALA A 115 14.14 -6.34 -5.20
CA ALA A 115 14.48 -5.36 -4.18
C ALA A 115 14.83 -3.99 -4.80
N LEU A 116 14.34 -2.90 -4.18
CA LEU A 116 14.56 -1.51 -4.63
C LEU A 116 14.17 -1.23 -6.09
N ASN A 117 13.34 -2.07 -6.69
CA ASN A 117 12.98 -1.95 -8.09
C ASN A 117 11.61 -1.26 -8.27
N THR A 118 11.43 -0.67 -9.45
CA THR A 118 10.24 0.07 -9.87
C THR A 118 9.76 -0.45 -11.22
N VAL A 119 8.44 -0.64 -11.37
CA VAL A 119 7.82 -1.03 -12.64
C VAL A 119 6.66 -0.09 -12.97
N HIS A 120 6.57 0.28 -14.24
CA HIS A 120 5.47 1.05 -14.80
C HIS A 120 4.51 0.14 -15.57
N ARG A 121 3.21 0.41 -15.43
CA ARG A 121 2.12 -0.29 -16.10
C ARG A 121 1.22 0.75 -16.77
N ILE A 122 1.44 0.91 -18.07
CA ILE A 122 0.65 1.80 -18.92
C ILE A 122 -0.56 1.01 -19.39
N GLU A 123 -1.75 1.43 -18.96
CA GLU A 123 -2.99 0.71 -19.19
C GLU A 123 -4.08 1.66 -19.67
N MET A 124 -5.11 1.07 -20.28
CA MET A 124 -6.35 1.78 -20.62
C MET A 124 -7.55 1.10 -19.98
N VAL A 125 -8.52 1.90 -19.56
CA VAL A 125 -9.78 1.41 -19.02
C VAL A 125 -10.93 1.99 -19.82
N SER A 126 -11.85 1.13 -20.25
CA SER A 126 -13.10 1.58 -20.86
C SER A 126 -14.05 2.07 -19.78
N VAL A 127 -14.66 3.22 -20.01
CA VAL A 127 -15.51 3.91 -19.05
C VAL A 127 -16.92 4.16 -19.60
N THR A 128 -17.90 4.03 -18.72
CA THR A 128 -19.32 4.28 -19.01
C THR A 128 -19.96 5.08 -17.88
N GLY A 129 -21.10 5.73 -18.16
CA GLY A 129 -21.87 6.45 -17.13
C GLY A 129 -21.25 7.75 -16.64
N ILE A 130 -20.23 8.28 -17.32
CA ILE A 130 -19.69 9.62 -17.06
C ILE A 130 -20.59 10.66 -17.76
N PRO A 131 -21.16 11.64 -17.04
CA PRO A 131 -21.84 12.77 -17.66
C PRO A 131 -20.80 13.73 -18.25
N TRP A 132 -20.32 13.42 -19.46
CA TRP A 132 -19.19 14.11 -20.11
C TRP A 132 -19.40 15.61 -20.26
N GLU A 133 -20.62 16.05 -20.54
CA GLU A 133 -20.94 17.47 -20.66
C GLU A 133 -20.71 18.22 -19.34
N THR A 134 -21.23 17.68 -18.23
CA THR A 134 -20.99 18.23 -16.90
C THR A 134 -19.52 18.16 -16.50
N ALA A 135 -18.82 17.08 -16.89
CA ALA A 135 -17.39 16.94 -16.63
C ALA A 135 -16.57 17.99 -17.39
N ARG A 136 -16.93 18.29 -18.64
CA ARG A 136 -16.32 19.32 -19.49
C ARG A 136 -16.52 20.72 -18.90
N GLN A 137 -17.73 21.03 -18.48
CA GLN A 137 -18.03 22.31 -17.80
C GLN A 137 -17.23 22.46 -16.50
N LYS A 138 -17.05 21.36 -15.73
CA LYS A 138 -16.22 21.37 -14.52
C LYS A 138 -14.75 21.65 -14.80
N VAL A 139 -14.16 21.07 -15.85
CA VAL A 139 -12.76 21.34 -16.19
C VAL A 139 -12.55 22.74 -16.77
N MET A 140 -13.55 23.31 -17.45
CA MET A 140 -13.48 24.71 -17.90
C MET A 140 -13.36 25.70 -16.74
N ASN A 141 -13.98 25.38 -15.59
CA ASN A 141 -13.99 26.22 -14.39
C ASN A 141 -12.97 25.75 -13.32
N GLY A 142 -12.15 24.73 -13.60
CA GLY A 142 -11.25 24.14 -12.60
C GLY A 142 -10.75 22.76 -13.00
N THR A 143 -11.06 21.74 -12.19
CA THR A 143 -10.61 20.36 -12.44
C THR A 143 -11.73 19.35 -12.21
N ALA A 144 -11.78 18.32 -13.05
CA ALA A 144 -12.55 17.11 -12.77
C ALA A 144 -11.75 16.22 -11.80
N VAL A 145 -12.44 15.47 -10.95
CA VAL A 145 -11.81 14.55 -9.99
C VAL A 145 -12.26 13.13 -10.31
N PHE A 146 -11.28 12.27 -10.56
CA PHE A 146 -11.46 10.83 -10.72
C PHE A 146 -10.84 10.14 -9.52
N GLN A 147 -11.55 9.20 -8.92
CA GLN A 147 -10.95 8.36 -7.90
C GLN A 147 -10.40 7.10 -8.56
N VAL A 148 -9.16 6.77 -8.24
CA VAL A 148 -8.51 5.54 -8.69
C VAL A 148 -8.24 4.68 -7.47
N ASP A 149 -8.82 3.49 -7.44
CA ASP A 149 -8.63 2.49 -6.39
C ASP A 149 -7.90 1.28 -6.95
N LEU A 150 -6.93 0.77 -6.21
CA LEU A 150 -6.16 -0.43 -6.53
C LEU A 150 -6.38 -1.48 -5.44
N LYS A 151 -6.66 -2.71 -5.88
CA LYS A 151 -6.77 -3.88 -5.01
C LYS A 151 -5.84 -4.98 -5.51
N THR A 152 -5.06 -5.55 -4.59
CA THR A 152 -4.17 -6.68 -4.89
C THR A 152 -3.88 -7.50 -3.64
N LYS A 153 -3.10 -8.57 -3.79
CA LYS A 153 -2.49 -9.29 -2.68
C LYS A 153 -0.99 -9.33 -2.87
N VAL A 154 -0.25 -9.08 -1.80
CA VAL A 154 1.22 -9.10 -1.82
C VAL A 154 1.78 -10.20 -0.94
N ARG A 155 2.92 -10.75 -1.32
CA ARG A 155 3.71 -11.67 -0.51
C ARG A 155 5.18 -11.28 -0.61
N TYR A 156 5.88 -11.30 0.51
CA TYR A 156 7.31 -11.03 0.56
C TYR A 156 8.09 -12.35 0.55
N GLU A 157 9.20 -12.37 -0.16
CA GLU A 157 10.14 -13.49 -0.20
C GLU A 157 11.52 -13.03 0.28
N LYS A 158 12.07 -13.76 1.26
CA LYS A 158 13.45 -13.66 1.75
C LYS A 158 13.98 -15.09 1.85
N TRP A 159 14.85 -15.48 0.92
CA TRP A 159 15.31 -16.86 0.80
C TRP A 159 15.73 -17.47 2.15
N PRO A 160 15.27 -18.67 2.52
CA PRO A 160 14.37 -19.58 1.77
C PRO A 160 12.86 -19.39 2.07
N TRP A 161 12.45 -18.35 2.79
CA TRP A 161 11.11 -18.20 3.34
C TRP A 161 10.23 -17.23 2.55
N LYS A 162 8.94 -17.56 2.43
CA LYS A 162 7.91 -16.66 1.89
C LYS A 162 6.87 -16.37 2.96
N THR A 163 6.40 -15.13 3.01
CA THR A 163 5.33 -14.76 3.93
C THR A 163 3.97 -15.30 3.48
N ARG A 164 2.95 -15.15 4.33
CA ARG A 164 1.56 -15.24 3.87
C ARG A 164 1.25 -14.09 2.90
N LYS A 165 0.19 -14.25 2.12
CA LYS A 165 -0.34 -13.19 1.25
C LYS A 165 -1.17 -12.20 2.07
N TYR A 166 -0.89 -10.91 1.95
CA TYR A 166 -1.62 -9.82 2.58
C TYR A 166 -2.43 -9.07 1.53
N LYS A 167 -3.65 -8.63 1.88
CA LYS A 167 -4.51 -7.86 0.97
C LYS A 167 -4.12 -6.39 1.05
N ILE A 168 -3.92 -5.74 -0.09
CA ILE A 168 -3.74 -4.29 -0.19
C ILE A 168 -4.96 -3.70 -0.88
N ARG A 169 -5.46 -2.59 -0.32
CA ARG A 169 -6.49 -1.74 -0.89
C ARG A 169 -6.09 -0.29 -0.67
N VAL A 170 -5.76 0.40 -1.74
CA VAL A 170 -5.29 1.79 -1.72
C VAL A 170 -6.02 2.58 -2.78
N GLY A 171 -6.18 3.87 -2.58
CA GLY A 171 -6.82 4.74 -3.55
C GLY A 171 -6.41 6.20 -3.40
N SER A 172 -6.74 7.00 -4.41
CA SER A 172 -6.51 8.44 -4.37
C SER A 172 -7.39 9.19 -5.37
N ASP A 173 -7.57 10.48 -5.12
CA ASP A 173 -8.28 11.41 -6.00
C ASP A 173 -7.28 12.02 -7.00
N VAL A 174 -7.48 11.73 -8.28
CA VAL A 174 -6.72 12.26 -9.41
C VAL A 174 -7.48 13.44 -10.01
N ARG A 175 -6.86 14.62 -9.99
CA ARG A 175 -7.41 15.84 -10.59
C ARG A 175 -7.00 15.94 -12.06
N VAL A 176 -7.95 16.25 -12.92
CA VAL A 176 -7.78 16.35 -14.37
C VAL A 176 -8.18 17.73 -14.85
N ASN A 177 -7.36 18.35 -15.68
CA ASN A 177 -7.60 19.68 -16.27
C ASN A 177 -8.40 19.60 -17.58
N ASP A 178 -8.53 20.75 -18.24
CA ASP A 178 -9.21 20.96 -19.52
C ASP A 178 -8.42 20.48 -20.76
N GLU A 179 -7.18 20.04 -20.56
CA GLU A 179 -6.43 19.26 -21.56
C GLU A 179 -6.68 17.75 -21.40
N GLY A 180 -7.52 17.35 -20.45
CA GLY A 180 -7.75 15.96 -20.10
C GLY A 180 -6.59 15.30 -19.38
N ARG A 181 -5.59 16.07 -18.92
CA ARG A 181 -4.38 15.56 -18.27
C ARG A 181 -4.44 15.70 -16.75
N MET A 182 -3.77 14.79 -16.06
CA MET A 182 -3.55 14.88 -14.62
C MET A 182 -2.83 16.19 -14.24
N VAL A 183 -3.36 16.88 -13.24
CA VAL A 183 -2.67 18.00 -12.59
C VAL A 183 -1.63 17.45 -11.63
N ARG A 184 -0.35 17.64 -11.94
CA ARG A 184 0.77 17.13 -11.12
C ARG A 184 1.10 18.07 -9.96
N PRO A 185 1.04 17.62 -8.70
CA PRO A 185 1.65 18.36 -7.61
C PRO A 185 3.18 18.17 -7.66
N LYS A 186 3.93 19.25 -7.92
CA LYS A 186 5.40 19.28 -7.81
C LYS A 186 6.13 18.21 -8.66
N ASN A 187 5.66 17.95 -9.87
CA ASN A 187 6.25 16.98 -10.81
C ASN A 187 6.33 15.54 -10.28
N LYS A 188 5.52 15.17 -9.28
CA LYS A 188 5.40 13.80 -8.79
C LYS A 188 4.06 13.20 -9.17
N GLY A 189 4.01 11.87 -9.29
CA GLY A 189 2.76 11.13 -9.39
C GLY A 189 1.90 11.23 -8.14
N VAL A 190 0.64 10.82 -8.27
CA VAL A 190 -0.32 10.77 -7.18
C VAL A 190 -0.19 9.43 -6.46
N MET A 191 0.30 9.43 -5.22
CA MET A 191 0.43 8.21 -4.42
C MET A 191 -0.95 7.67 -4.04
N LEU A 192 -1.14 6.37 -4.21
CA LEU A 192 -2.31 5.64 -3.71
C LEU A 192 -2.03 5.23 -2.27
N SER A 193 -2.92 5.61 -1.37
CA SER A 193 -2.77 5.30 0.06
C SER A 193 -4.02 4.59 0.58
N ALA A 194 -3.86 3.82 1.65
CA ALA A 194 -5.02 3.31 2.36
C ALA A 194 -5.78 4.51 2.95
N ALA A 195 -7.11 4.50 2.89
CA ALA A 195 -7.89 5.34 3.78
C ALA A 195 -7.40 5.07 5.22
N SER A 196 -7.05 6.10 5.98
CA SER A 196 -6.24 5.94 7.20
C SER A 196 -6.84 4.88 8.13
N VAL A 197 -6.25 3.70 8.17
CA VAL A 197 -6.47 2.73 9.23
C VAL A 197 -5.20 2.74 10.05
N HIS A 198 -5.26 3.49 11.15
CA HIS A 198 -4.23 3.52 12.16
C HIS A 198 -4.16 2.12 12.79
N VAL A 199 -3.17 1.31 12.41
CA VAL A 199 -2.88 0.05 13.10
C VAL A 199 -1.52 0.20 13.76
N GLY A 200 -1.55 0.56 15.04
CA GLY A 200 -0.38 0.67 15.89
C GLY A 200 0.26 -0.69 16.10
N ASN A 201 1.22 -1.06 15.26
CA ASN A 201 2.01 -2.29 15.42
C ASN A 201 3.04 -2.21 16.56
N PHE A 202 3.10 -1.09 17.28
CA PHE A 202 4.06 -0.88 18.38
C PHE A 202 3.63 -1.56 19.69
N ALA A 203 2.32 -1.80 19.88
CA ALA A 203 1.78 -2.35 21.13
C ALA A 203 2.15 -3.84 21.34
N HIS A 204 2.26 -4.62 20.25
CA HIS A 204 2.57 -6.05 20.36
C HIS A 204 4.03 -6.34 20.74
N VAL A 205 4.96 -5.49 20.32
CA VAL A 205 6.39 -5.64 20.67
C VAL A 205 6.64 -5.19 22.11
N ALA A 206 6.03 -4.09 22.55
CA ALA A 206 6.13 -3.60 23.92
C ALA A 206 5.54 -4.59 24.95
N GLY A 207 4.42 -5.24 24.62
CA GLY A 207 3.81 -6.26 25.47
C GLY A 207 4.68 -7.51 25.65
N LEU A 208 5.38 -7.95 24.59
CA LEU A 208 6.24 -9.13 24.63
C LEU A 208 7.54 -8.85 25.41
N VAL A 209 8.09 -7.63 25.32
CA VAL A 209 9.22 -7.19 26.15
C VAL A 209 8.82 -7.08 27.63
N CYS A 210 7.64 -6.54 27.94
CA CYS A 210 7.14 -6.50 29.33
C CYS A 210 6.91 -7.90 29.91
N PHE A 211 6.42 -8.85 29.11
CA PHE A 211 6.21 -10.23 29.55
C PHE A 211 7.53 -10.94 29.88
N VAL A 212 8.57 -10.74 29.07
CA VAL A 212 9.91 -11.28 29.36
C VAL A 212 10.51 -10.64 30.62
N LEU A 213 10.33 -9.33 30.81
CA LEU A 213 10.83 -8.63 32.00
C LEU A 213 10.11 -9.06 33.30
N LEU A 214 8.80 -9.34 33.24
CA LEU A 214 8.04 -9.84 34.40
C LEU A 214 8.49 -11.23 34.85
N PHE A 215 8.83 -12.12 33.91
CA PHE A 215 9.35 -13.46 34.22
C PHE A 215 10.81 -13.47 34.70
N LEU A 216 11.57 -12.41 34.45
CA LEU A 216 12.94 -12.26 34.94
C LEU A 216 13.00 -11.68 36.37
N TRP A 217 11.87 -11.19 36.89
CA TRP A 217 11.77 -10.55 38.22
C TRP A 217 10.96 -11.35 39.25
N SER A 218 10.28 -12.44 38.87
CA SER A 218 9.66 -13.42 39.78
C SER A 218 10.57 -14.63 40.00
#